data_AF-A0A2H9LDL9-F1
#
_entry.id   AF-A0A2H9LDL9-F1
#
_cell.length_a   1.000
_cell.length_b   1.000
_cell.length_c   1.000
_cell.angle_alpha   90.00
_cell.angle_beta   90.00
_cell.angle_gamma   90.00
#
_symmetry.space_group_name_H-M   'P 1'
#
loop_
_entity.id
_entity.type
_entity.pdbx_description
1 polymer ?
#
loop_
_entity_poly.entity_id
_entity_poly.type
_entity_poly.pdbx_seq_one_letter_code
_entity_poly.pdbx_strand_id
1 'polypeptide(L)'
;MITIDAKRTHPGFILRLALSLAILEKKPITITNIRVENEKPGLTYEDFIYCKIFEQIAGTEVKGIEKGSTEMVFEPKTIRSAQQINFKFPALVTVMLPSLLLLYHQTTQKISLSGPTNYNDKISTDYFQNIVVELLHKVGIYAKLDITKRGYGDDTGKISLYTKEPTHVKYLELKEKGDLMHSFVLIHSYGHSEIINNYIIDGIKNALIQKNININEYKSEFVENREKRKGYGADAILIYENTILGTNVCSTTKQPSQLGKELGDKIASTISRDTPLDTHAGNIIIPFLAYHKQKCTIVYPKKDEYMDDCLYVCETILGTKYKKEEREKDILLELNP
;
A
#
# COMPACT_ATOMS: atom_id res chain seq x y z
N MET A 1 14.76 14.91 20.24
CA MET A 1 14.18 13.57 20.02
C MET A 1 12.67 13.75 19.97
N ILE A 2 12.01 13.25 18.93
CA ILE A 2 10.55 13.40 18.72
C ILE A 2 9.85 12.21 19.36
N THR A 3 8.72 12.43 20.03
CA THR A 3 7.90 11.34 20.59
C THR A 3 6.66 11.11 19.73
N ILE A 4 6.42 9.85 19.36
CA ILE A 4 5.24 9.38 18.64
C ILE A 4 4.40 8.52 19.60
N ASP A 5 3.18 8.95 19.87
CA ASP A 5 2.22 8.17 20.66
C ASP A 5 1.50 7.18 19.73
N ALA A 6 1.79 5.89 19.90
CA ALA A 6 1.16 4.81 19.13
C ALA A 6 -0.12 4.27 19.79
N LYS A 7 -0.68 4.98 20.80
CA LYS A 7 -2.03 4.73 21.33
C LYS A 7 -3.11 5.17 20.34
N ARG A 8 -3.13 4.52 19.17
CA ARG A 8 -3.99 4.84 18.03
C ARG A 8 -4.42 3.57 17.31
N THR A 9 -5.28 3.70 16.30
CA THR A 9 -5.93 2.56 15.66
C THR A 9 -4.95 1.62 14.94
N HIS A 10 -3.92 2.15 14.27
CA HIS A 10 -3.01 1.34 13.45
C HIS A 10 -1.53 1.45 13.85
N PRO A 11 -1.09 0.91 15.01
CA PRO A 11 0.28 1.05 15.50
C PRO A 11 1.35 0.51 14.54
N GLY A 12 1.07 -0.59 13.82
CA GLY A 12 2.01 -1.13 12.84
C GLY A 12 2.21 -0.21 11.62
N PHE A 13 1.16 0.49 11.18
CA PHE A 13 1.26 1.50 10.11
C PHE A 13 2.05 2.71 10.59
N ILE A 14 1.72 3.22 11.79
CA ILE A 14 2.44 4.33 12.44
C ILE A 14 3.92 4.01 12.55
N LEU A 15 4.29 2.82 13.03
CA LEU A 15 5.67 2.39 13.19
C LEU A 15 6.43 2.44 11.86
N ARG A 16 5.87 1.85 10.79
CA ARG A 16 6.52 1.83 9.48
C ARG A 16 6.68 3.23 8.89
N LEU A 17 5.66 4.08 9.00
CA LEU A 17 5.70 5.45 8.49
C LEU A 17 6.67 6.32 9.31
N ALA A 18 6.60 6.24 10.64
CA ALA A 18 7.43 7.02 11.55
C ALA A 18 8.92 6.68 11.40
N LEU A 19 9.28 5.40 11.35
CA LEU A 19 10.65 4.97 11.09
C LEU A 19 11.15 5.44 9.72
N SER A 20 10.30 5.40 8.69
CA SER A 20 10.66 5.87 7.34
C SER A 20 10.96 7.37 7.32
N LEU A 21 10.07 8.19 7.89
CA LEU A 21 10.25 9.65 7.94
C LEU A 21 11.40 10.05 8.87
N ALA A 22 11.61 9.35 9.98
CA ALA A 22 12.75 9.57 10.87
C ALA A 22 14.09 9.38 10.15
N ILE A 23 14.21 8.36 9.29
CA ILE A 23 15.41 8.14 8.46
C ILE A 23 15.62 9.29 7.48
N LEU A 24 14.56 9.67 6.75
CA LEU A 24 14.65 10.76 5.76
C LEU A 24 15.06 12.08 6.40
N GLU A 25 14.44 12.42 7.52
CA GLU A 25 14.72 13.65 8.26
C GLU A 25 15.98 13.58 9.13
N LYS A 26 16.59 12.39 9.28
CA LYS A 26 17.69 12.10 10.21
C LYS A 26 17.39 12.55 11.65
N LYS A 27 16.15 12.37 12.09
CA LYS A 27 15.68 12.77 13.42
C LYS A 27 15.48 11.55 14.31
N PRO A 28 16.07 11.52 15.52
CA PRO A 28 15.80 10.44 16.47
C PRO A 28 14.38 10.52 17.01
N ILE A 29 13.72 9.37 17.11
CA ILE A 29 12.35 9.23 17.57
C ILE A 29 12.23 8.22 18.71
N THR A 30 11.23 8.42 19.57
CA THR A 30 10.71 7.44 20.52
C THR A 30 9.27 7.14 20.14
N ILE A 31 8.91 5.87 20.03
CA ILE A 31 7.52 5.44 19.83
C ILE A 31 7.05 4.82 21.14
N THR A 32 6.00 5.38 21.75
CA THR A 32 5.43 4.93 23.02
C THR A 32 4.03 4.35 22.83
N ASN A 33 3.49 3.71 23.87
CA ASN A 33 2.13 3.19 23.94
C ASN A 33 1.74 2.22 22.80
N ILE A 34 2.69 1.42 22.31
CA ILE A 34 2.45 0.49 21.21
C ILE A 34 1.41 -0.55 21.65
N ARG A 35 0.20 -0.49 21.07
CA ARG A 35 -0.92 -1.42 21.34
C ARG A 35 -1.30 -1.56 22.82
N VAL A 36 -1.08 -0.54 23.65
CA VAL A 36 -1.34 -0.64 25.11
C VAL A 36 -2.81 -0.91 25.47
N GLU A 37 -3.74 -0.64 24.56
CA GLU A 37 -5.19 -0.91 24.75
C GLU A 37 -5.65 -2.24 24.11
N ASN A 38 -4.76 -2.96 23.41
CA ASN A 38 -5.10 -4.24 22.81
C ASN A 38 -5.03 -5.34 23.87
N GLU A 39 -5.77 -6.44 23.63
CA GLU A 39 -5.67 -7.66 24.45
C GLU A 39 -4.22 -8.18 24.56
N LYS A 40 -3.43 -8.01 23.49
CA LYS A 40 -1.99 -8.32 23.45
C LYS A 40 -1.19 -7.04 23.19
N PRO A 41 -0.69 -6.38 24.25
CA PRO A 41 0.09 -5.16 24.13
C PRO A 41 1.45 -5.34 23.44
N GLY A 42 1.97 -4.22 22.93
CA GLY A 42 3.34 -4.09 22.43
C GLY A 42 3.57 -4.52 20.98
N LEU A 43 4.86 -4.66 20.65
CA LEU A 43 5.33 -5.08 19.34
C LEU A 43 4.92 -6.53 19.04
N THR A 44 4.37 -6.73 17.84
CA THR A 44 4.15 -8.05 17.28
C THR A 44 5.45 -8.61 16.69
N TYR A 45 5.44 -9.90 16.34
CA TYR A 45 6.57 -10.51 15.64
C TYR A 45 6.83 -9.84 14.28
N GLU A 46 5.78 -9.45 13.55
CA GLU A 46 5.92 -8.72 12.28
C GLU A 46 6.59 -7.35 12.49
N ASP A 47 6.18 -6.60 13.51
CA ASP A 47 6.80 -5.31 13.81
C ASP A 47 8.28 -5.46 14.17
N PHE A 48 8.63 -6.49 14.96
CA PHE A 48 10.02 -6.80 15.28
C PHE A 48 10.86 -7.00 14.00
N ILE A 49 10.35 -7.77 13.05
CA ILE A 49 11.04 -8.02 11.77
C ILE A 49 11.17 -6.72 10.97
N TYR A 50 10.13 -5.89 10.92
CA TYR A 50 10.20 -4.60 10.24
C TYR A 50 11.24 -3.68 10.90
N CYS A 51 11.28 -3.60 12.22
CA CYS A 51 12.31 -2.86 12.95
C CYS A 51 13.72 -3.35 12.59
N LYS A 52 13.95 -4.68 12.55
CA LYS A 52 15.24 -5.25 12.13
C LYS A 52 15.63 -4.88 10.69
N ILE A 53 14.66 -4.75 9.79
CA ILE A 53 14.92 -4.27 8.43
C ILE A 53 15.26 -2.77 8.45
N PHE A 54 14.56 -1.95 9.23
CA PHE A 54 14.91 -0.54 9.39
C PHE A 54 16.28 -0.33 10.06
N GLU A 55 16.72 -1.20 10.97
CA GLU A 55 18.10 -1.19 11.50
C GLU A 55 19.13 -1.38 10.39
N GLN A 56 18.88 -2.32 9.47
CA GLN A 56 19.76 -2.57 8.32
C GLN A 56 19.79 -1.37 7.37
N ILE A 57 18.62 -0.77 7.09
CA ILE A 57 18.48 0.42 6.25
C ILE A 57 19.21 1.62 6.86
N ALA A 58 19.01 1.89 8.16
CA ALA A 58 19.51 3.09 8.82
C ALA A 58 20.92 2.93 9.41
N GLY A 59 21.48 1.73 9.42
CA GLY A 59 22.81 1.45 9.97
C GLY A 59 22.92 1.70 11.47
N THR A 60 21.82 1.49 12.20
CA THR A 60 21.68 1.75 13.63
C THR A 60 20.88 0.64 14.29
N GLU A 61 21.05 0.45 15.59
CA GLU A 61 20.20 -0.46 16.35
C GLU A 61 18.97 0.28 16.86
N VAL A 62 17.82 -0.41 16.88
CA VAL A 62 16.61 0.07 17.51
C VAL A 62 16.61 -0.45 18.94
N LYS A 63 16.45 0.42 19.93
CA LYS A 63 16.36 0.03 21.35
C LYS A 63 14.90 -0.29 21.69
N GLY A 64 14.69 -1.30 22.54
CA GLY A 64 13.35 -1.69 23.00
C GLY A 64 12.52 -2.50 22.00
N ILE A 65 13.15 -3.23 21.06
CA ILE A 65 12.44 -4.11 20.13
C ILE A 65 12.40 -5.55 20.62
N GLU A 66 11.66 -5.77 21.69
CA GLU A 66 11.39 -7.09 22.25
C GLU A 66 9.91 -7.44 22.01
N LYS A 67 9.58 -8.73 22.09
CA LYS A 67 8.18 -9.15 22.00
C LYS A 67 7.40 -8.55 23.17
N GLY A 68 6.33 -7.82 22.87
CA GLY A 68 5.51 -7.17 23.89
C GLY A 68 6.03 -5.80 24.37
N SER A 69 7.15 -5.29 23.82
CA SER A 69 7.61 -3.94 24.12
C SER A 69 6.56 -2.90 23.71
N THR A 70 6.19 -2.04 24.64
CA THR A 70 5.24 -0.93 24.42
C THR A 70 5.94 0.39 24.08
N GLU A 71 7.27 0.40 24.13
CA GLU A 71 8.11 1.54 23.82
C GLU A 71 9.36 1.10 23.03
N MET A 72 9.80 1.93 22.08
CA MET A 72 11.05 1.75 21.35
C MET A 72 11.71 3.10 21.04
N VAL A 73 13.04 3.11 20.97
CA VAL A 73 13.84 4.29 20.59
C VAL A 73 14.61 3.98 19.33
N PHE A 74 14.57 4.91 18.37
CA PHE A 74 15.23 4.77 17.09
C PHE A 74 16.03 6.02 16.73
N GLU A 75 17.33 5.84 16.53
CA GLU A 75 18.29 6.91 16.24
C GLU A 75 18.91 6.65 14.85
N PRO A 76 18.25 7.10 13.76
CA PRO A 76 18.69 6.79 12.40
C PRO A 76 20.03 7.46 12.07
N LYS A 77 20.90 6.74 11.35
CA LYS A 77 22.10 7.31 10.73
C LYS A 77 21.86 7.56 9.25
N THR A 78 22.88 7.37 8.42
CA THR A 78 22.75 7.47 6.97
C THR A 78 22.06 6.23 6.40
N ILE A 79 21.08 6.45 5.54
CA ILE A 79 20.42 5.40 4.77
C ILE A 79 21.46 4.63 3.93
N ARG A 80 21.47 3.30 4.05
CA ARG A 80 22.30 2.41 3.23
C ARG A 80 21.64 2.16 1.88
N SER A 81 22.48 1.89 0.88
CA SER A 81 22.03 1.46 -0.44
C SER A 81 21.22 0.17 -0.33
N ALA A 82 20.08 0.12 -1.04
CA ALA A 82 19.18 -1.03 -0.99
C ALA A 82 19.83 -2.34 -1.45
N GLN A 83 20.85 -2.27 -2.33
CA GLN A 83 21.59 -3.43 -2.83
C GLN A 83 22.43 -4.10 -1.73
N GLN A 84 22.69 -3.41 -0.61
CA GLN A 84 23.42 -3.97 0.52
C GLN A 84 22.52 -4.75 1.49
N ILE A 85 21.21 -4.78 1.23
CA ILE A 85 20.20 -5.28 2.17
C ILE A 85 19.41 -6.41 1.51
N ASN A 86 19.27 -7.52 2.23
CA ASN A 86 18.42 -8.61 1.79
C ASN A 86 16.99 -8.41 2.32
N PHE A 87 16.12 -7.88 1.45
CA PHE A 87 14.72 -7.67 1.80
C PHE A 87 13.91 -8.97 1.68
N LYS A 88 13.96 -9.76 2.75
CA LYS A 88 13.13 -10.96 2.91
C LYS A 88 12.08 -10.72 3.99
N PHE A 89 10.82 -10.70 3.59
CA PHE A 89 9.68 -10.49 4.47
C PHE A 89 8.96 -11.83 4.71
N PRO A 90 8.74 -12.22 5.97
CA PRO A 90 7.93 -13.39 6.29
C PRO A 90 6.42 -13.09 6.13
N ALA A 91 6.04 -11.81 6.15
CA ALA A 91 4.71 -11.33 5.86
C ALA A 91 4.63 -10.70 4.46
N LEU A 92 3.45 -10.21 4.10
CA LEU A 92 3.16 -9.65 2.78
C LEU A 92 4.10 -8.49 2.40
N VAL A 93 4.79 -8.62 1.26
CA VAL A 93 5.77 -7.62 0.78
C VAL A 93 5.14 -6.25 0.53
N THR A 94 3.87 -6.20 0.13
CA THR A 94 3.17 -4.93 -0.18
C THR A 94 2.96 -4.06 1.05
N VAL A 95 3.04 -4.61 2.27
CA VAL A 95 2.98 -3.84 3.52
C VAL A 95 4.21 -2.94 3.70
N MET A 96 5.37 -3.36 3.17
CA MET A 96 6.63 -2.63 3.27
C MET A 96 6.96 -1.82 2.02
N LEU A 97 6.28 -2.07 0.89
CA LEU A 97 6.49 -1.32 -0.36
C LEU A 97 6.34 0.20 -0.18
N PRO A 98 5.31 0.74 0.51
CA PRO A 98 5.21 2.19 0.74
C PRO A 98 6.43 2.78 1.44
N SER A 99 6.91 2.12 2.51
CA SER A 99 8.07 2.58 3.28
C SER A 99 9.36 2.52 2.45
N LEU A 100 9.60 1.43 1.73
CA LEU A 100 10.80 1.31 0.89
C LEU A 100 10.78 2.29 -0.26
N LEU A 101 9.61 2.50 -0.89
CA LEU A 101 9.47 3.50 -1.93
C LEU A 101 9.71 4.90 -1.37
N LEU A 102 9.13 5.24 -0.21
CA LEU A 102 9.35 6.53 0.45
C LEU A 102 10.82 6.76 0.83
N LEU A 103 11.53 5.73 1.27
CA LEU A 103 12.95 5.83 1.61
C LEU A 103 13.86 6.01 0.40
N TYR A 104 13.55 5.35 -0.72
CA TYR A 104 14.45 5.26 -1.86
C TYR A 104 14.01 6.06 -3.10
N HIS A 105 12.85 6.72 -3.09
CA HIS A 105 12.36 7.48 -4.25
C HIS A 105 13.32 8.58 -4.72
N GLN A 106 14.17 9.12 -3.85
CA GLN A 106 15.18 10.13 -4.22
C GLN A 106 16.50 9.52 -4.73
N THR A 107 16.54 8.21 -5.00
CA THR A 107 17.75 7.53 -5.43
C THR A 107 17.45 6.60 -6.60
N THR A 108 18.44 6.36 -7.47
CA THR A 108 18.30 5.36 -8.54
C THR A 108 18.69 4.00 -7.99
N GLN A 109 17.71 3.16 -7.67
CA GLN A 109 17.94 1.84 -7.06
C GLN A 109 17.11 0.76 -7.73
N LYS A 110 17.64 -0.47 -7.72
CA LYS A 110 16.87 -1.70 -7.90
C LYS A 110 16.84 -2.43 -6.56
N ILE A 111 15.65 -2.63 -6.03
CA ILE A 111 15.40 -3.24 -4.73
C ILE A 111 14.73 -4.59 -4.99
N SER A 112 15.39 -5.68 -4.60
CA SER A 112 14.83 -7.03 -4.74
C SER A 112 14.17 -7.42 -3.43
N LEU A 113 12.88 -7.76 -3.48
CA LEU A 113 12.11 -8.17 -2.30
C LEU A 113 11.62 -9.61 -2.49
N SER A 114 11.60 -10.38 -1.40
CA SER A 114 11.05 -11.73 -1.38
C SER A 114 10.15 -11.93 -0.16
N GLY A 115 9.06 -12.67 -0.34
CA GLY A 115 8.03 -12.90 0.68
C GLY A 115 6.68 -13.14 0.01
N PRO A 116 5.61 -13.42 0.76
CA PRO A 116 4.25 -13.45 0.21
C PRO A 116 3.94 -12.17 -0.59
N THR A 117 3.38 -12.29 -1.79
CA THR A 117 3.02 -11.15 -2.66
C THR A 117 1.52 -10.92 -2.75
N ASN A 118 0.73 -11.95 -2.46
CA ASN A 118 -0.71 -11.94 -2.52
C ASN A 118 -1.27 -12.54 -1.24
N TYR A 119 -2.05 -11.76 -0.50
CA TYR A 119 -2.70 -12.19 0.73
C TYR A 119 -4.13 -11.64 0.76
N ASN A 120 -5.05 -12.44 1.26
CA ASN A 120 -6.47 -12.07 1.26
C ASN A 120 -6.69 -10.77 2.05
N ASP A 121 -7.61 -9.92 1.59
CA ASP A 121 -7.96 -8.65 2.22
C ASP A 121 -6.79 -7.66 2.39
N LYS A 122 -5.76 -7.76 1.55
CA LYS A 122 -4.64 -6.81 1.48
C LYS A 122 -4.44 -6.32 0.06
N ILE A 123 -3.83 -5.14 -0.05
CA ILE A 123 -3.38 -4.56 -1.32
C ILE A 123 -2.45 -5.55 -2.02
N SER A 124 -2.76 -5.90 -3.27
CA SER A 124 -1.94 -6.77 -4.10
C SER A 124 -0.74 -6.00 -4.70
N THR A 125 0.20 -6.74 -5.27
CA THR A 125 1.29 -6.14 -6.06
C THR A 125 0.79 -5.45 -7.33
N ASP A 126 -0.28 -5.94 -7.95
CA ASP A 126 -0.85 -5.38 -9.17
C ASP A 126 -1.62 -4.09 -8.89
N TYR A 127 -2.35 -4.02 -7.77
CA TYR A 127 -2.92 -2.78 -7.28
C TYR A 127 -1.80 -1.74 -7.08
N PHE A 128 -0.71 -2.13 -6.39
CA PHE A 128 0.40 -1.22 -6.14
C PHE A 128 1.01 -0.72 -7.46
N GLN A 129 1.24 -1.62 -8.42
CA GLN A 129 1.83 -1.29 -9.72
C GLN A 129 0.93 -0.43 -10.60
N ASN A 130 -0.37 -0.73 -10.69
CA ASN A 130 -1.26 -0.09 -11.67
C ASN A 130 -2.05 1.10 -11.11
N ILE A 131 -2.02 1.33 -9.80
CA ILE A 131 -2.77 2.41 -9.14
C ILE A 131 -1.80 3.30 -8.37
N VAL A 132 -1.12 2.77 -7.36
CA VAL A 132 -0.24 3.58 -6.50
C VAL A 132 0.92 4.18 -7.29
N VAL A 133 1.61 3.36 -8.08
CA VAL A 133 2.75 3.83 -8.90
C VAL A 133 2.30 4.84 -9.94
N GLU A 134 1.17 4.61 -10.62
CA GLU A 134 0.64 5.55 -11.62
C GLU A 134 0.21 6.89 -11.00
N LEU A 135 -0.41 6.87 -9.82
CA LEU A 135 -0.73 8.09 -9.07
C LEU A 135 0.54 8.84 -8.61
N LEU A 136 1.59 8.12 -8.21
CA LEU A 136 2.88 8.72 -7.88
C LEU A 136 3.56 9.34 -9.12
N HIS A 137 3.44 8.72 -10.30
CA HIS A 137 3.94 9.30 -11.55
C HIS A 137 3.27 10.62 -11.88
N LYS A 138 1.94 10.75 -11.64
CA LYS A 138 1.20 12.01 -11.84
C LYS A 138 1.79 13.17 -11.03
N VAL A 139 2.32 12.90 -9.84
CA VAL A 139 2.99 13.91 -8.99
C VAL A 139 4.51 14.00 -9.20
N GLY A 140 5.06 13.31 -10.21
CA GLY A 140 6.47 13.40 -10.59
C GLY A 140 7.41 12.42 -9.87
N ILE A 141 6.87 11.45 -9.12
CA ILE A 141 7.67 10.44 -8.42
C ILE A 141 7.73 9.18 -9.27
N TYR A 142 8.92 8.81 -9.72
CA TYR A 142 9.11 7.62 -10.54
C TYR A 142 9.30 6.37 -9.68
N ALA A 143 8.50 5.36 -9.99
CA ALA A 143 8.68 3.99 -9.51
C ALA A 143 8.31 2.99 -10.60
N LYS A 144 8.89 1.79 -10.57
CA LYS A 144 8.42 0.67 -11.37
C LYS A 144 8.46 -0.59 -10.52
N LEU A 145 7.44 -1.44 -10.63
CA LEU A 145 7.38 -2.72 -9.95
C LEU A 145 7.38 -3.85 -10.99
N ASP A 146 8.34 -4.77 -10.90
CA ASP A 146 8.34 -6.01 -11.70
C ASP A 146 8.01 -7.19 -10.79
N ILE A 147 6.94 -7.93 -11.11
CA ILE A 147 6.54 -9.15 -10.41
C ILE A 147 7.17 -10.35 -11.11
N THR A 148 8.25 -10.89 -10.55
CA THR A 148 8.99 -12.02 -11.16
C THR A 148 8.49 -13.39 -10.70
N LYS A 149 7.85 -13.45 -9.52
CA LYS A 149 7.23 -14.64 -8.96
C LYS A 149 6.14 -14.25 -7.98
N ARG A 150 4.94 -14.83 -8.10
CA ARG A 150 3.89 -14.68 -7.08
C ARG A 150 4.08 -15.67 -5.93
N GLY A 151 3.69 -15.27 -4.73
CA GLY A 151 3.60 -16.09 -3.53
C GLY A 151 2.29 -15.83 -2.80
N TYR A 152 1.52 -16.90 -2.55
CA TYR A 152 0.21 -16.86 -1.89
C TYR A 152 0.28 -17.56 -0.54
N GLY A 153 -0.43 -17.01 0.44
CA GLY A 153 -0.40 -17.52 1.81
C GLY A 153 1.04 -17.53 2.33
N ASP A 154 1.56 -18.72 2.63
CA ASP A 154 2.92 -18.90 3.17
C ASP A 154 4.00 -19.09 2.08
N ASP A 155 3.64 -19.08 0.79
CA ASP A 155 4.64 -19.16 -0.29
C ASP A 155 5.37 -17.83 -0.50
N THR A 156 6.64 -17.93 -0.86
CA THR A 156 7.52 -16.80 -1.11
C THR A 156 7.48 -16.39 -2.59
N GLY A 157 6.92 -15.23 -2.89
CA GLY A 157 7.07 -14.54 -4.17
C GLY A 157 8.35 -13.70 -4.23
N LYS A 158 8.58 -13.07 -5.38
CA LYS A 158 9.73 -12.21 -5.68
C LYS A 158 9.30 -11.03 -6.55
N ILE A 159 9.62 -9.83 -6.10
CA ILE A 159 9.36 -8.58 -6.82
C ILE A 159 10.64 -7.73 -6.88
N SER A 160 10.74 -6.89 -7.91
CA SER A 160 11.78 -5.87 -8.01
C SER A 160 11.14 -4.49 -8.07
N LEU A 161 11.47 -3.62 -7.10
CA LEU A 161 11.10 -2.22 -7.10
C LEU A 161 12.25 -1.39 -7.67
N TYR A 162 11.95 -0.55 -8.65
CA TYR A 162 12.88 0.37 -9.26
C TYR A 162 12.46 1.79 -8.90
N THR A 163 13.43 2.62 -8.53
CA THR A 163 13.24 4.02 -8.15
C THR A 163 14.21 4.89 -8.93
N LYS A 164 13.87 6.18 -9.05
CA LYS A 164 14.71 7.19 -9.65
C LYS A 164 14.39 8.52 -8.99
N GLU A 165 15.44 9.29 -8.70
CA GLU A 165 15.30 10.63 -8.15
C GLU A 165 14.36 11.50 -8.99
N PRO A 166 13.33 12.12 -8.37
CA PRO A 166 12.41 13.00 -9.08
C PRO A 166 13.13 14.30 -9.45
N THR A 167 12.90 14.81 -10.66
CA THR A 167 13.39 16.14 -11.05
C THR A 167 12.60 17.24 -10.34
N HIS A 168 11.30 17.05 -10.18
CA HIS A 168 10.38 17.94 -9.47
C HIS A 168 9.15 17.16 -9.03
N VAL A 169 8.71 17.37 -7.78
CA VAL A 169 7.46 16.81 -7.26
C VAL A 169 6.37 17.89 -7.34
N LYS A 170 5.26 17.55 -7.99
CA LYS A 170 4.14 18.46 -8.24
C LYS A 170 3.15 18.43 -7.07
N TYR A 171 2.38 19.52 -6.95
CA TYR A 171 1.17 19.52 -6.13
C TYR A 171 0.13 18.53 -6.69
N LEU A 172 -0.82 18.13 -5.85
CA LEU A 172 -1.91 17.25 -6.23
C LEU A 172 -3.25 17.91 -5.92
N GLU A 173 -4.11 18.06 -6.93
CA GLU A 173 -5.51 18.43 -6.75
C GLU A 173 -6.40 17.32 -7.30
N LEU A 174 -7.20 16.69 -6.43
CA LEU A 174 -8.15 15.64 -6.78
C LEU A 174 -9.47 15.90 -6.05
N LYS A 175 -10.35 16.70 -6.67
CA LYS A 175 -11.66 17.04 -6.11
C LYS A 175 -12.78 16.11 -6.60
N GLU A 176 -12.64 15.60 -7.81
CA GLU A 176 -13.60 14.69 -8.43
C GLU A 176 -12.87 13.67 -9.29
N LYS A 177 -13.46 12.49 -9.47
CA LYS A 177 -12.84 11.42 -10.26
C LYS A 177 -12.92 11.68 -11.78
N GLY A 178 -13.96 12.36 -12.24
CA GLY A 178 -14.29 12.53 -13.66
C GLY A 178 -15.02 11.32 -14.25
N ASP A 179 -15.12 11.27 -15.58
CA ASP A 179 -15.76 10.16 -16.29
C ASP A 179 -14.88 8.89 -16.31
N LEU A 180 -15.52 7.71 -16.30
CA LEU A 180 -14.83 6.44 -16.43
C LEU A 180 -14.41 6.25 -17.88
N MET A 181 -13.10 6.39 -18.15
CA MET A 181 -12.54 6.34 -19.50
C MET A 181 -12.24 4.90 -19.94
N HIS A 182 -11.73 4.08 -19.02
CA HIS A 182 -11.34 2.71 -19.31
C HIS A 182 -11.34 1.86 -18.04
N SER A 183 -11.57 0.56 -18.20
CA SER A 183 -11.56 -0.41 -17.10
C SER A 183 -11.01 -1.75 -17.57
N PHE A 184 -10.13 -2.34 -16.77
CA PHE A 184 -9.64 -3.68 -17.04
C PHE A 184 -9.45 -4.48 -15.75
N VAL A 185 -9.52 -5.81 -15.87
CA VAL A 185 -9.23 -6.73 -14.77
C VAL A 185 -8.01 -7.56 -15.13
N LEU A 186 -7.03 -7.59 -14.24
CA LEU A 186 -5.91 -8.52 -14.27
C LEU A 186 -6.29 -9.76 -13.45
N ILE A 187 -6.24 -10.95 -14.04
CA ILE A 187 -6.52 -12.22 -13.38
C ILE A 187 -5.27 -13.06 -13.43
N HIS A 188 -4.92 -13.68 -12.30
CA HIS A 188 -3.74 -14.52 -12.23
C HIS A 188 -4.02 -15.80 -11.44
N SER A 189 -3.52 -16.94 -11.92
CA SER A 189 -3.59 -18.22 -11.19
C SER A 189 -2.24 -18.95 -11.21
N TYR A 190 -1.82 -19.43 -10.05
CA TYR A 190 -0.55 -20.13 -9.86
C TYR A 190 -0.82 -21.50 -9.24
N GLY A 191 -0.22 -22.52 -9.85
CA GLY A 191 -0.44 -23.92 -9.48
C GLY A 191 -1.81 -24.47 -9.88
N HIS A 192 -2.45 -23.82 -10.84
CA HIS A 192 -3.77 -24.15 -11.37
C HIS A 192 -3.74 -24.11 -12.90
N SER A 193 -4.68 -24.80 -13.54
CA SER A 193 -4.93 -24.65 -14.98
C SER A 193 -5.67 -23.36 -15.27
N GLU A 194 -5.58 -22.92 -16.52
CA GLU A 194 -6.20 -21.69 -17.02
C GLU A 194 -7.71 -21.61 -16.75
N ILE A 195 -8.41 -22.76 -16.66
CA ILE A 195 -9.86 -22.81 -16.40
C ILE A 195 -10.26 -22.07 -15.10
N ILE A 196 -9.35 -21.98 -14.12
CA ILE A 196 -9.61 -21.21 -12.89
C ILE A 196 -9.81 -19.73 -13.19
N ASN A 197 -9.06 -19.17 -14.13
CA ASN A 197 -9.23 -17.77 -14.53
C ASN A 197 -10.61 -17.56 -15.18
N ASN A 198 -11.08 -18.51 -16.00
CA ASN A 198 -12.41 -18.43 -16.62
C ASN A 198 -13.53 -18.40 -15.58
N TYR A 199 -13.47 -19.27 -14.57
CA TYR A 199 -14.46 -19.25 -13.49
C TYR A 199 -14.46 -17.93 -12.70
N ILE A 200 -13.31 -17.31 -12.48
CA ILE A 200 -13.22 -15.98 -11.85
C ILE A 200 -13.89 -14.94 -12.75
N ILE A 201 -13.58 -14.92 -14.06
CA ILE A 201 -14.17 -14.00 -15.04
C ILE A 201 -15.69 -14.15 -15.08
N ASP A 202 -16.22 -15.38 -15.10
CA ASP A 202 -17.65 -15.64 -15.08
C ASP A 202 -18.31 -15.11 -13.80
N GLY A 203 -17.66 -15.32 -12.65
CA GLY A 203 -18.10 -14.76 -11.37
C GLY A 203 -18.20 -13.24 -11.39
N ILE A 204 -17.19 -12.56 -11.95
CA ILE A 204 -17.18 -11.09 -12.10
C ILE A 204 -18.33 -10.65 -13.00
N LYS A 205 -18.44 -11.23 -14.20
CA LYS A 205 -19.48 -10.87 -15.18
C LYS A 205 -20.88 -11.04 -14.61
N ASN A 206 -21.15 -12.16 -13.94
CA ASN A 206 -22.46 -12.43 -13.34
C ASN A 206 -22.84 -11.40 -12.26
N ALA A 207 -21.87 -10.95 -11.45
CA ALA A 207 -22.10 -9.92 -10.43
C ALA A 207 -22.35 -8.53 -11.04
N LEU A 208 -21.66 -8.20 -12.14
CA LEU A 208 -21.73 -6.88 -12.77
C LEU A 208 -22.92 -6.71 -13.72
N ILE A 209 -23.35 -7.78 -14.41
CA ILE A 209 -24.54 -7.77 -15.29
C ILE A 209 -25.78 -7.29 -14.52
N GLN A 210 -25.96 -7.75 -13.28
CA GLN A 210 -27.10 -7.36 -12.44
C GLN A 210 -27.11 -5.86 -12.09
N LYS A 211 -25.98 -5.18 -12.27
CA LYS A 211 -25.77 -3.77 -11.96
C LYS A 211 -25.58 -2.90 -13.21
N ASN A 212 -25.72 -3.49 -14.41
CA ASN A 212 -25.49 -2.83 -15.69
C ASN A 212 -24.09 -2.19 -15.81
N ILE A 213 -23.07 -2.86 -15.27
CA ILE A 213 -21.67 -2.43 -15.35
C ILE A 213 -20.94 -3.34 -16.35
N ASN A 214 -20.19 -2.74 -17.26
CA ASN A 214 -19.35 -3.45 -18.21
C ASN A 214 -17.87 -3.13 -17.98
N ILE A 215 -17.01 -4.15 -18.02
CA ILE A 215 -15.56 -4.00 -17.99
C ILE A 215 -15.03 -4.07 -19.43
N ASN A 216 -14.11 -3.17 -19.79
CA ASN A 216 -13.62 -3.10 -21.16
C ASN A 216 -12.70 -4.27 -21.52
N GLU A 217 -11.86 -4.73 -20.59
CA GLU A 217 -10.85 -5.75 -20.86
C GLU A 217 -10.62 -6.71 -19.68
N TYR A 218 -10.36 -7.98 -19.98
CA TYR A 218 -9.91 -8.99 -19.02
C TYR A 218 -8.57 -9.55 -19.51
N LYS A 219 -7.50 -9.38 -18.72
CA LYS A 219 -6.17 -9.94 -18.99
C LYS A 219 -5.90 -11.06 -18.02
N SER A 220 -5.48 -12.21 -18.52
CA SER A 220 -5.22 -13.37 -17.67
C SER A 220 -3.80 -13.90 -17.83
N GLU A 221 -3.16 -14.21 -16.72
CA GLU A 221 -1.93 -15.00 -16.67
C GLU A 221 -2.16 -16.28 -15.86
N PHE A 222 -1.46 -17.35 -16.21
CA PHE A 222 -1.50 -18.59 -15.44
C PHE A 222 -0.16 -19.29 -15.45
N VAL A 223 0.13 -20.01 -14.38
CA VAL A 223 1.29 -20.88 -14.27
C VAL A 223 0.84 -22.24 -13.76
N GLU A 224 0.85 -23.24 -14.65
CA GLU A 224 0.60 -24.63 -14.27
C GLU A 224 1.82 -25.19 -13.55
N ASN A 225 1.82 -25.16 -12.22
CA ASN A 225 2.82 -25.83 -11.39
C ASN A 225 2.13 -26.62 -10.27
N ARG A 226 1.95 -27.92 -10.49
CA ARG A 226 1.15 -28.79 -9.61
C ARG A 226 1.84 -29.13 -8.28
N GLU A 227 3.13 -28.86 -8.14
CA GLU A 227 3.94 -29.42 -7.05
C GLU A 227 3.80 -28.65 -5.73
N LYS A 228 3.79 -27.31 -5.76
CA LYS A 228 3.55 -26.42 -4.60
C LYS A 228 3.01 -25.07 -5.10
N ARG A 229 2.47 -24.22 -4.20
CA ARG A 229 2.13 -22.79 -4.45
C ARG A 229 0.80 -22.52 -5.16
N LYS A 230 -0.29 -23.04 -4.58
CA LYS A 230 -1.64 -22.85 -5.12
C LYS A 230 -2.24 -21.54 -4.63
N GLY A 231 -2.67 -20.72 -5.57
CA GLY A 231 -3.41 -19.51 -5.27
C GLY A 231 -3.76 -18.75 -6.55
N TYR A 232 -4.76 -17.90 -6.43
CA TYR A 232 -5.23 -17.09 -7.54
C TYR A 232 -5.83 -15.81 -7.01
N GLY A 233 -5.92 -14.81 -7.88
CA GLY A 233 -6.41 -13.49 -7.54
C GLY A 233 -6.76 -12.70 -8.77
N ALA A 234 -7.40 -11.57 -8.52
CA ALA A 234 -7.74 -10.63 -9.56
C ALA A 234 -7.80 -9.21 -9.02
N ASP A 235 -7.44 -8.28 -9.89
CA ASP A 235 -7.31 -6.86 -9.62
C ASP A 235 -8.07 -6.08 -10.69
N ALA A 236 -8.99 -5.23 -10.26
CA ALA A 236 -9.73 -4.35 -11.14
C ALA A 236 -9.13 -2.95 -11.09
N ILE A 237 -8.81 -2.42 -12.27
CA ILE A 237 -8.26 -1.08 -12.48
C ILE A 237 -9.30 -0.27 -13.25
N LEU A 238 -9.67 0.87 -12.68
CA LEU A 238 -10.69 1.78 -13.20
C LEU A 238 -10.01 3.14 -13.46
N ILE A 239 -9.77 3.44 -14.73
CA ILE A 239 -9.11 4.66 -15.17
C ILE A 239 -10.19 5.71 -15.43
N TYR A 240 -10.19 6.75 -14.62
CA TYR A 240 -11.02 7.92 -14.80
C TYR A 240 -10.18 9.08 -15.37
N GLU A 241 -10.84 10.16 -15.78
CA GLU A 241 -10.17 11.35 -16.32
C GLU A 241 -9.12 11.92 -15.35
N ASN A 242 -9.48 12.08 -14.06
CA ASN A 242 -8.61 12.74 -13.10
C ASN A 242 -7.78 11.74 -12.26
N THR A 243 -8.26 10.50 -12.11
CA THR A 243 -7.70 9.55 -11.14
C THR A 243 -7.74 8.11 -11.64
N ILE A 244 -7.15 7.22 -10.86
CA ILE A 244 -7.25 5.77 -11.04
C ILE A 244 -7.72 5.19 -9.72
N LEU A 245 -8.78 4.40 -9.79
CA LEU A 245 -9.30 3.64 -8.65
C LEU A 245 -9.15 2.15 -8.92
N GLY A 246 -9.20 1.35 -7.87
CA GLY A 246 -9.28 -0.08 -8.07
C GLY A 246 -9.58 -0.86 -6.81
N THR A 247 -9.59 -2.16 -6.98
CA THR A 247 -9.88 -3.11 -5.91
C THR A 247 -9.32 -4.47 -6.30
N ASN A 248 -9.11 -5.33 -5.30
CA ASN A 248 -8.54 -6.64 -5.52
C ASN A 248 -9.17 -7.72 -4.65
N VAL A 249 -8.95 -8.96 -5.08
CA VAL A 249 -9.27 -10.19 -4.35
C VAL A 249 -8.17 -11.20 -4.57
N CYS A 250 -7.92 -12.07 -3.59
CA CYS A 250 -7.13 -13.27 -3.81
C CYS A 250 -7.51 -14.36 -2.83
N SER A 251 -7.26 -15.62 -3.19
CA SER A 251 -7.51 -16.73 -2.30
C SER A 251 -6.66 -17.96 -2.64
N THR A 252 -6.49 -18.80 -1.63
CA THR A 252 -5.95 -20.15 -1.75
C THR A 252 -7.01 -21.23 -1.53
N THR A 253 -8.21 -20.85 -1.06
CA THR A 253 -9.23 -21.79 -0.55
C THR A 253 -10.66 -21.51 -1.02
N LYS A 254 -10.99 -20.27 -1.40
CA LYS A 254 -12.34 -19.91 -1.86
C LYS A 254 -12.70 -20.69 -3.14
N GLN A 255 -13.95 -20.66 -3.57
CA GLN A 255 -14.28 -21.11 -4.92
C GLN A 255 -13.99 -19.98 -5.93
N PRO A 256 -13.41 -20.28 -7.12
CA PRO A 256 -13.01 -19.25 -8.09
C PRO A 256 -14.15 -18.33 -8.54
N SER A 257 -15.33 -18.88 -8.84
CA SER A 257 -16.51 -18.09 -9.23
C SER A 257 -17.04 -17.21 -8.10
N GLN A 258 -16.97 -17.69 -6.85
CA GLN A 258 -17.33 -16.90 -5.68
C GLN A 258 -16.32 -15.76 -5.43
N LEU A 259 -15.02 -16.03 -5.63
CA LEU A 259 -13.98 -14.99 -5.59
C LEU A 259 -14.23 -13.93 -6.69
N GLY A 260 -14.59 -14.36 -7.89
CA GLY A 260 -14.97 -13.48 -8.99
C GLY A 260 -16.20 -12.63 -8.67
N LYS A 261 -17.24 -13.24 -8.08
CA LYS A 261 -18.44 -12.51 -7.61
C LYS A 261 -18.07 -11.42 -6.61
N GLU A 262 -17.23 -11.75 -5.62
CA GLU A 262 -16.76 -10.78 -4.64
C GLU A 262 -16.02 -9.61 -5.29
N LEU A 263 -15.16 -9.88 -6.28
CA LEU A 263 -14.51 -8.79 -7.02
C LEU A 263 -15.53 -7.95 -7.78
N GLY A 264 -16.52 -8.55 -8.43
CA GLY A 264 -17.60 -7.82 -9.10
C GLY A 264 -18.39 -6.92 -8.14
N ASP A 265 -18.71 -7.40 -6.95
CA ASP A 265 -19.36 -6.60 -5.91
C ASP A 265 -18.46 -5.44 -5.45
N LYS A 266 -17.15 -5.69 -5.26
CA LYS A 266 -16.17 -4.66 -4.93
C LYS A 266 -16.01 -3.62 -6.05
N ILE A 267 -15.95 -4.04 -7.32
CA ILE A 267 -15.90 -3.15 -8.50
C ILE A 267 -17.09 -2.20 -8.49
N ALA A 268 -18.31 -2.74 -8.33
CA ALA A 268 -19.51 -1.93 -8.30
C ALA A 268 -19.51 -0.94 -7.13
N SER A 269 -19.04 -1.37 -5.96
CA SER A 269 -18.85 -0.46 -4.82
C SER A 269 -17.85 0.65 -5.15
N THR A 270 -16.70 0.32 -5.75
CA THR A 270 -15.69 1.31 -6.13
C THR A 270 -16.23 2.30 -7.17
N ILE A 271 -16.99 1.85 -8.17
CA ILE A 271 -17.61 2.73 -9.19
C ILE A 271 -18.65 3.66 -8.55
N SER A 272 -19.43 3.18 -7.58
CA SER A 272 -20.45 3.98 -6.89
C SER A 272 -19.90 5.08 -5.97
N ARG A 273 -18.58 5.08 -5.69
CA ARG A 273 -17.95 6.12 -4.86
C ARG A 273 -17.76 7.41 -5.66
N ASP A 274 -18.02 8.53 -5.01
CA ASP A 274 -17.79 9.87 -5.56
C ASP A 274 -16.35 10.36 -5.35
N THR A 275 -15.63 9.77 -4.38
CA THR A 275 -14.27 10.19 -4.01
C THR A 275 -13.24 9.79 -5.07
N PRO A 276 -12.35 10.71 -5.51
CA PRO A 276 -11.30 10.43 -6.49
C PRO A 276 -10.12 9.61 -5.98
N LEU A 277 -10.07 9.30 -4.68
CA LEU A 277 -8.98 8.54 -4.11
C LEU A 277 -9.54 7.57 -3.08
N ASP A 278 -9.06 6.32 -3.11
CA ASP A 278 -9.39 5.35 -2.08
C ASP A 278 -8.42 5.46 -0.89
N THR A 279 -8.78 4.78 0.20
CA THR A 279 -8.04 4.85 1.45
C THR A 279 -6.62 4.30 1.34
N HIS A 280 -6.42 3.25 0.56
CA HIS A 280 -5.12 2.62 0.40
C HIS A 280 -4.14 3.51 -0.36
N ALA A 281 -4.54 4.04 -1.51
CA ALA A 281 -3.70 4.93 -2.29
C ALA A 281 -3.41 6.24 -1.55
N GLY A 282 -4.41 6.83 -0.88
CA GLY A 282 -4.24 8.06 -0.10
C GLY A 282 -3.16 7.97 0.96
N ASN A 283 -3.23 6.94 1.80
CA ASN A 283 -2.27 6.72 2.88
C ASN A 283 -0.85 6.41 2.40
N ILE A 284 -0.67 6.11 1.11
CA ILE A 284 0.65 5.93 0.51
C ILE A 284 1.16 7.23 -0.10
N ILE A 285 0.32 7.99 -0.82
CA ILE A 285 0.75 9.19 -1.57
C ILE A 285 0.97 10.39 -0.65
N ILE A 286 0.13 10.56 0.37
CA ILE A 286 0.17 11.70 1.29
C ILE A 286 1.53 11.88 1.97
N PRO A 287 2.17 10.83 2.50
CA PRO A 287 3.53 10.94 3.04
C PRO A 287 4.56 11.53 2.07
N PHE A 288 4.46 11.25 0.76
CA PHE A 288 5.37 11.83 -0.22
C PHE A 288 5.12 13.32 -0.41
N LEU A 289 3.85 13.72 -0.54
CA LEU A 289 3.49 15.13 -0.69
C LEU A 289 3.86 15.94 0.55
N ALA A 290 3.64 15.38 1.74
CA ALA A 290 4.04 15.95 3.01
C ALA A 290 5.57 16.13 3.10
N TYR A 291 6.34 15.08 2.77
CA TYR A 291 7.82 15.13 2.79
C TYR A 291 8.38 16.17 1.82
N HIS A 292 7.81 16.29 0.62
CA HIS A 292 8.19 17.30 -0.37
C HIS A 292 7.58 18.69 -0.13
N LYS A 293 6.84 18.87 0.98
CA LYS A 293 6.14 20.11 1.35
C LYS A 293 5.24 20.65 0.23
N GLN A 294 4.66 19.75 -0.55
CA GLN A 294 3.77 20.10 -1.65
C GLN A 294 2.38 20.41 -1.14
N LYS A 295 1.70 21.32 -1.87
CA LYS A 295 0.27 21.54 -1.67
C LYS A 295 -0.51 20.32 -2.14
N CYS A 296 -1.56 20.00 -1.42
CA CYS A 296 -2.44 18.90 -1.76
C CYS A 296 -3.87 19.28 -1.42
N THR A 297 -4.81 19.07 -2.34
CA THR A 297 -6.25 19.25 -2.08
C THR A 297 -6.98 18.02 -2.60
N ILE A 298 -7.49 17.18 -1.70
CA ILE A 298 -8.12 15.90 -2.04
C ILE A 298 -9.50 15.82 -1.40
N VAL A 299 -10.51 15.40 -2.19
CA VAL A 299 -11.78 14.87 -1.64
C VAL A 299 -11.58 13.40 -1.29
N TYR A 300 -11.76 13.06 -0.03
CA TYR A 300 -11.34 11.80 0.57
C TYR A 300 -12.49 11.09 1.31
N PRO A 301 -12.49 9.74 1.39
CA PRO A 301 -13.49 9.01 2.16
C PRO A 301 -13.59 9.44 3.62
N LYS A 302 -14.82 9.59 4.14
CA LYS A 302 -15.10 10.04 5.51
C LYS A 302 -14.53 9.18 6.64
N LYS A 303 -14.53 7.87 6.43
CA LYS A 303 -14.21 6.89 7.47
C LYS A 303 -12.91 6.18 7.12
N ASP A 304 -11.80 6.86 7.38
CA ASP A 304 -10.48 6.28 7.22
C ASP A 304 -9.58 6.62 8.41
N GLU A 305 -9.56 5.73 9.40
CA GLU A 305 -8.70 5.88 10.57
C GLU A 305 -7.20 5.81 10.21
N TYR A 306 -6.83 5.21 9.06
CA TYR A 306 -5.45 5.25 8.58
C TYR A 306 -5.04 6.66 8.13
N MET A 307 -5.97 7.46 7.59
CA MET A 307 -5.70 8.84 7.21
C MET A 307 -5.34 9.68 8.43
N ASP A 308 -6.11 9.56 9.51
CA ASP A 308 -5.84 10.31 10.74
C ASP A 308 -4.49 9.91 11.36
N ASP A 309 -4.14 8.62 11.34
CA ASP A 309 -2.82 8.14 11.75
C ASP A 309 -1.69 8.64 10.82
N CYS A 310 -1.96 8.70 9.52
CA CYS A 310 -1.01 9.18 8.51
C CYS A 310 -0.69 10.66 8.72
N LEU A 311 -1.73 11.50 8.84
CA LEU A 311 -1.61 12.93 9.07
C LEU A 311 -0.93 13.23 10.41
N TYR A 312 -1.28 12.49 11.46
CA TYR A 312 -0.63 12.59 12.76
C TYR A 312 0.89 12.39 12.68
N VAL A 313 1.34 11.33 12.01
CA VAL A 313 2.78 11.04 11.87
C VAL A 313 3.48 12.09 10.99
N CYS A 314 2.84 12.50 9.89
CA CYS A 314 3.38 13.54 9.00
C CYS A 314 3.48 14.91 9.69
N GLU A 315 2.49 15.31 10.49
CA GLU A 315 2.55 16.54 11.28
C GLU A 315 3.64 16.45 12.34
N THR A 316 3.70 15.33 13.08
CA THR A 316 4.62 15.21 14.23
C THR A 316 6.09 15.18 13.82
N ILE A 317 6.43 14.53 12.69
CA ILE A 317 7.83 14.39 12.26
C ILE A 317 8.26 15.51 11.29
N LEU A 318 7.40 15.87 10.34
CA LEU A 318 7.71 16.82 9.27
C LEU A 318 7.22 18.24 9.57
N GLY A 319 6.36 18.42 10.56
CA GLY A 319 5.69 19.70 10.82
C GLY A 319 4.62 20.04 9.79
N THR A 320 4.15 19.06 9.01
CA THR A 320 3.15 19.23 7.96
C THR A 320 1.88 19.86 8.54
N LYS A 321 1.42 20.95 7.92
CA LYS A 321 0.14 21.57 8.28
C LYS A 321 -0.95 21.03 7.37
N TYR A 322 -2.11 20.76 7.95
CA TYR A 322 -3.26 20.29 7.20
C TYR A 322 -4.56 20.86 7.74
N LYS A 323 -5.56 20.92 6.87
CA LYS A 323 -6.94 21.27 7.20
C LYS A 323 -7.85 20.13 6.74
N LYS A 324 -8.78 19.75 7.62
CA LYS A 324 -9.79 18.71 7.37
C LYS A 324 -11.17 19.33 7.50
N GLU A 325 -11.92 19.40 6.41
CA GLU A 325 -13.32 19.84 6.40
C GLU A 325 -14.23 18.63 6.18
N GLU A 326 -15.00 18.27 7.20
CA GLU A 326 -15.99 17.20 7.09
C GLU A 326 -17.24 17.70 6.36
N ARG A 327 -17.63 17.02 5.29
CA ARG A 327 -18.83 17.33 4.49
C ARG A 327 -19.92 16.33 4.79
N GLU A 328 -20.96 16.19 3.98
CA GLU A 328 -22.01 15.18 4.23
C GLU A 328 -21.55 13.76 3.85
N LYS A 329 -20.82 13.61 2.73
CA LYS A 329 -20.44 12.31 2.16
C LYS A 329 -18.95 12.00 2.23
N ASP A 330 -18.12 13.03 2.32
CA ASP A 330 -16.67 12.96 2.19
C ASP A 330 -15.97 13.96 3.12
N ILE A 331 -14.66 14.06 2.98
CA ILE A 331 -13.77 15.01 3.65
C ILE A 331 -13.02 15.77 2.57
N LEU A 332 -12.95 17.10 2.68
CA LEU A 332 -11.94 17.87 1.96
C LEU A 332 -10.67 17.96 2.82
N LEU A 333 -9.59 17.36 2.33
CA LEU A 333 -8.27 17.42 2.93
C LEU A 333 -7.39 18.41 2.16
N GLU A 334 -6.79 19.36 2.89
CA GLU A 334 -5.78 20.26 2.38
C GLU A 334 -4.46 20.04 3.12
N LEU A 335 -3.36 19.76 2.43
CA LEU A 335 -2.00 19.73 2.99
C LEU A 335 -1.23 20.98 2.57
N ASN A 336 -0.47 21.53 3.51
CA ASN A 336 0.28 22.77 3.37
C ASN A 336 -0.57 23.91 2.77
N PRO A 337 -1.77 24.18 3.35
CA PRO A 337 -2.71 25.17 2.84
C PRO A 337 -2.08 26.56 2.70
#